data_AF-A0A336M6Q6-F1
#
_entry.id   AF-A0A336M6Q6-F1
#
_cell.length_a   1.000
_cell.length_b   1.000
_cell.length_c   1.000
_cell.angle_alpha   90.00
_cell.angle_beta   90.00
_cell.angle_gamma   90.00
#
_symmetry.space_group_name_H-M   'P 1'
#
loop_
_entity.id
_entity.type
_entity.pdbx_description
1 polymer ?
#
loop_
_entity_poly.entity_id
_entity_poly.type
_entity_poly.pdbx_seq_one_letter_code
_entity_poly.pdbx_strand_id
1 'polypeptide(L)'
;MNLFEMGLRFHQSFLKTTNNNNKGTAGAWPPAFNLAERAAITASATCGENKTEEYCKISDARPLSKGKSKVPKEQCDVCNATRHLIEYAIDGTPRWWQSPSLHEGKHNEYITIWMDLGQYLG
;
A
#
# COMPACT_ATOMS: atom_id res chain seq x y z
N MET A 1 4.25 -16.73 4.84
CA MET A 1 3.05 -15.89 4.58
C MET A 1 3.23 -14.58 5.31
N ASN A 2 2.90 -13.47 4.66
CA ASN A 2 3.02 -12.13 5.23
C ASN A 2 1.61 -11.60 5.49
N LEU A 3 1.48 -10.73 6.48
CA LEU A 3 0.18 -10.27 6.96
C LEU A 3 -0.34 -9.07 6.19
N PHE A 4 0.55 -8.14 5.82
CA PHE A 4 0.13 -6.84 5.30
C PHE A 4 0.97 -6.41 4.09
N GLU A 5 0.27 -5.94 3.05
CA GLU A 5 0.82 -5.24 1.89
C GLU A 5 0.11 -3.91 1.76
N MET A 6 0.87 -2.83 1.55
CA MET A 6 0.30 -1.48 1.41
C MET A 6 0.81 -0.78 0.16
N GLY A 7 -0.13 -0.23 -0.61
CA GLY A 7 0.12 0.69 -1.71
C GLY A 7 -1.02 1.69 -1.84
N LEU A 8 -0.80 2.92 -1.39
CA LEU A 8 -1.75 4.03 -1.49
C LEU A 8 -1.62 4.67 -2.87
N ARG A 9 -2.60 4.35 -3.72
CA ARG A 9 -2.69 4.87 -5.09
C ARG A 9 -3.85 5.81 -5.18
N PHE A 10 -3.61 7.03 -5.67
CA PHE A 10 -4.71 7.94 -5.92
C PHE A 10 -5.50 7.48 -7.14
N HIS A 11 -6.76 7.09 -6.94
CA HIS A 11 -7.63 6.70 -8.03
C HIS A 11 -8.18 7.97 -8.71
N GLN A 12 -7.68 8.27 -9.90
CA GLN A 12 -7.89 9.52 -10.64
C GLN A 12 -9.36 9.86 -10.95
N SER A 13 -10.29 8.91 -10.77
CA SER A 13 -11.73 9.10 -10.98
C SER A 13 -12.38 10.15 -10.06
N PHE A 14 -11.74 10.53 -8.95
CA PHE A 14 -12.23 11.57 -8.05
C PHE A 14 -11.98 13.02 -8.54
N LEU A 15 -11.21 13.22 -9.62
CA LEU A 15 -10.80 14.55 -10.10
C LEU A 15 -11.68 15.15 -11.21
N LYS A 16 -12.89 14.62 -11.46
CA LYS A 16 -13.86 15.32 -12.32
C LYS A 16 -14.50 16.49 -11.55
N THR A 17 -13.71 17.53 -11.30
CA THR A 17 -14.25 18.86 -11.01
C THR A 17 -14.79 19.43 -12.32
N THR A 18 -16.08 19.74 -12.32
CA THR A 18 -16.76 20.41 -13.42
C THR A 18 -16.23 21.84 -13.50
N ASN A 19 -15.54 22.16 -14.59
CA ASN A 19 -15.35 23.55 -15.02
C ASN A 19 -16.74 24.13 -15.34
N ASN A 20 -17.35 24.81 -14.38
CA ASN A 20 -18.62 25.52 -14.58
C ASN A 20 -18.34 27.02 -14.43
N ASN A 21 -18.37 27.72 -15.57
CA ASN A 21 -18.32 29.16 -15.74
C ASN A 21 -19.53 29.87 -15.10
N ASN A 22 -19.74 29.77 -13.79
CA ASN A 22 -20.76 30.55 -13.09
C ASN A 22 -20.14 31.48 -12.05
N LYS A 23 -20.25 32.79 -12.36
CA LYS A 23 -19.93 33.91 -11.47
C LYS A 23 -20.83 33.88 -10.23
N GLY A 24 -20.27 33.45 -9.12
CA GLY A 24 -20.76 33.67 -7.77
C GLY A 24 -19.57 33.44 -6.84
N THR A 25 -19.44 34.21 -5.77
CA THR A 25 -18.33 34.12 -4.80
C THR A 25 -18.43 32.80 -4.01
N ALA A 26 -18.15 31.68 -4.69
CA ALA A 26 -17.95 30.38 -4.08
C ALA A 26 -16.56 30.38 -3.45
N GLY A 27 -16.47 29.90 -2.20
CA GLY A 27 -15.19 29.76 -1.51
C GLY A 27 -14.20 29.00 -2.40
N ALA A 28 -12.99 29.56 -2.55
CA ALA A 28 -11.94 28.92 -3.31
C ALA A 28 -11.39 27.73 -2.51
N TRP A 29 -11.71 26.51 -2.95
CA TRP A 29 -11.11 25.30 -2.44
C TRP A 29 -9.86 24.96 -3.25
N PRO A 30 -8.76 24.52 -2.61
CA PRO A 30 -7.62 24.03 -3.35
C PRO A 30 -8.01 22.81 -4.19
N PRO A 31 -7.37 22.60 -5.36
CA PRO A 31 -7.54 21.37 -6.12
C PRO A 31 -7.28 20.15 -5.23
N ALA A 32 -8.07 19.09 -5.40
CA ALA A 32 -7.83 17.85 -4.69
C ALA A 32 -6.53 17.19 -5.18
N PHE A 33 -5.74 16.65 -4.24
CA PHE A 33 -4.51 15.92 -4.53
C PHE A 33 -4.25 14.85 -3.45
N ASN A 34 -3.31 13.93 -3.72
CA ASN A 34 -2.90 12.91 -2.77
C ASN A 34 -1.92 13.49 -1.75
N LEU A 35 -2.36 13.71 -0.51
CA LEU A 35 -1.50 14.20 0.57
C LEU A 35 -0.44 13.16 0.98
N ALA A 36 -0.74 11.87 0.84
CA ALA A 36 0.15 10.80 1.29
C ALA A 36 1.47 10.77 0.51
N GLU A 37 1.48 11.13 -0.77
CA GLU A 37 2.68 11.16 -1.64
C GLU A 37 3.79 12.10 -1.16
N ARG A 38 3.46 13.05 -0.27
CA ARG A 38 4.40 14.01 0.30
C ARG A 38 4.60 13.84 1.80
N ALA A 39 3.95 12.83 2.37
CA ALA A 39 4.01 12.58 3.80
C ALA A 39 5.36 11.96 4.20
N ALA A 40 5.84 12.28 5.39
CA ALA A 40 6.88 11.47 6.00
C ALA A 40 6.24 10.19 6.53
N ILE A 41 6.73 9.02 6.10
CA ILE A 41 6.16 7.72 6.46
C ILE A 41 7.23 6.84 7.11
N THR A 42 6.83 6.09 8.14
CA THR A 42 7.67 5.07 8.78
C THR A 42 6.81 3.87 9.19
N ALA A 43 7.43 2.70 9.31
CA ALA A 43 6.78 1.49 9.79
C ALA A 43 7.59 0.89 10.95
N SER A 44 6.92 0.22 11.87
CA SER A 44 7.58 -0.41 13.02
C SER A 44 8.50 -1.58 12.63
N ALA A 45 8.26 -2.22 11.49
CA ALA A 45 9.16 -3.18 10.87
C ALA A 45 8.85 -3.34 9.38
N THR A 46 9.86 -3.64 8.57
CA THR A 46 9.71 -3.92 7.13
C THR A 46 10.35 -5.26 6.78
N CYS A 47 9.79 -5.98 5.79
CA CYS A 47 10.37 -7.26 5.38
C CYS A 47 11.83 -7.10 4.95
N GLY A 48 12.65 -8.10 5.24
CA GLY A 48 14.03 -8.12 4.77
C GLY A 48 15.01 -7.23 5.57
N GLU A 49 14.54 -6.45 6.55
CA GLU A 49 15.34 -5.45 7.28
C GLU A 49 16.43 -6.09 8.16
N ASN A 50 16.07 -7.12 8.94
CA ASN A 50 17.03 -7.85 9.78
C ASN A 50 17.80 -8.92 8.98
N LYS A 51 17.08 -9.64 8.12
CA LYS A 51 17.63 -10.70 7.25
C LYS A 51 16.69 -10.89 6.07
N THR A 52 17.23 -11.48 5.01
CA THR A 52 16.40 -11.91 3.87
C THR A 52 15.37 -12.95 4.32
N GLU A 53 14.11 -12.77 3.93
CA GLU A 53 12.99 -13.64 4.30
C GLU A 53 12.22 -14.13 3.07
N GLU A 54 11.59 -15.30 3.18
CA GLU A 54 10.71 -15.87 2.15
C GLU A 54 9.25 -15.58 2.50
N TYR A 55 8.46 -15.20 1.50
CA TYR A 55 7.02 -15.04 1.63
C TYR A 55 6.29 -15.76 0.52
N CYS A 56 5.12 -16.30 0.84
CA CYS A 56 4.26 -16.98 -0.11
C CYS A 56 2.91 -16.29 -0.17
N LYS A 57 2.49 -16.00 -1.40
CA LYS A 57 1.14 -15.58 -1.75
C LYS A 57 0.33 -16.81 -2.09
N ILE A 58 -0.77 -17.00 -1.37
CA ILE A 58 -1.79 -17.94 -1.80
C ILE A 58 -2.55 -17.21 -2.91
N SER A 59 -2.29 -17.55 -4.17
CA SER A 59 -3.10 -17.01 -5.24
C SER A 59 -4.51 -17.56 -5.09
N ASP A 60 -5.53 -16.68 -5.09
CA ASP A 60 -6.92 -17.10 -5.11
C ASP A 60 -7.11 -18.11 -6.24
N ALA A 61 -7.62 -19.29 -5.88
CA ALA A 61 -8.25 -20.16 -6.85
C ALA A 61 -9.45 -19.40 -7.40
N ARG A 62 -9.25 -18.60 -8.47
CA ARG A 62 -10.37 -18.07 -9.25
C ARG A 62 -11.35 -19.23 -9.47
N PRO A 63 -12.66 -19.08 -9.19
CA PRO A 63 -13.63 -20.09 -9.58
C PRO A 63 -13.74 -20.03 -11.11
N LEU A 64 -12.82 -20.70 -11.78
CA LEU A 64 -12.90 -20.96 -13.20
C LEU A 64 -14.07 -21.94 -13.37
N SER A 65 -15.08 -21.47 -14.07
CA SER A 65 -16.18 -22.21 -14.69
C SER A 65 -16.12 -23.73 -14.50
N LYS A 66 -17.08 -24.25 -13.73
CA LYS A 66 -17.56 -25.65 -13.71
C LYS A 66 -16.51 -26.70 -14.11
N GLY A 67 -15.83 -27.29 -13.11
CA GLY A 67 -15.38 -28.69 -13.22
C GLY A 67 -13.89 -29.00 -13.12
N LYS A 68 -13.01 -28.07 -12.74
CA LYS A 68 -11.60 -28.41 -12.43
C LYS A 68 -11.16 -27.75 -11.14
N SER A 69 -11.15 -28.51 -10.04
CA SER A 69 -10.51 -28.11 -8.80
C SER A 69 -8.99 -28.02 -9.02
N LYS A 70 -8.48 -26.82 -9.33
CA LYS A 70 -7.04 -26.57 -9.30
C LYS A 70 -6.68 -26.22 -7.86
N VAL A 71 -5.88 -27.07 -7.22
CA VAL A 71 -5.20 -26.75 -5.95
C VAL A 71 -4.57 -25.36 -6.10
N PRO A 72 -4.79 -24.43 -5.15
CA PRO A 72 -4.12 -23.13 -5.16
C PRO A 72 -2.62 -23.35 -5.30
N LYS A 73 -2.00 -22.77 -6.33
CA LYS A 73 -0.54 -22.78 -6.41
C LYS A 73 -0.03 -21.68 -5.49
N GLU A 74 0.69 -22.07 -4.45
CA GLU A 74 1.46 -21.12 -3.65
C GLU A 74 2.54 -20.51 -4.54
N GLN A 75 2.59 -19.18 -4.60
CA GLN A 75 3.64 -18.43 -5.27
C GLN A 75 4.52 -17.80 -4.21
N CYS A 76 5.73 -18.34 -4.04
CA CYS A 76 6.71 -17.85 -3.09
C CYS A 76 7.75 -16.98 -3.78
N ASP A 77 8.17 -15.91 -3.09
CA ASP A 77 9.24 -15.00 -3.49
C ASP A 77 10.03 -14.58 -2.24
N VAL A 78 11.14 -13.90 -2.45
CA VAL A 78 12.11 -13.52 -1.41
C VAL A 78 12.08 -12.01 -1.20
N CYS A 79 11.86 -11.57 0.04
CA CYS A 79 12.05 -10.18 0.43
C CYS A 79 13.43 -9.95 1.06
N ASN A 80 14.14 -8.96 0.52
CA ASN A 80 15.34 -8.39 1.13
C ASN A 80 15.07 -6.91 1.48
N ALA A 81 15.99 -6.29 2.22
CA ALA A 81 15.87 -4.92 2.73
C ALA A 81 15.57 -3.82 1.69
N THR A 82 15.63 -4.10 0.38
CA THR A 82 15.46 -3.10 -0.69
C THR A 82 14.22 -3.32 -1.58
N ARG A 83 13.51 -4.45 -1.41
CA ARG A 83 12.43 -4.84 -2.34
C ARG A 83 11.08 -4.20 -2.04
N HIS A 84 10.73 -4.01 -0.77
CA HIS A 84 9.39 -3.56 -0.35
C HIS A 84 9.45 -2.48 0.73
N LEU A 85 10.19 -1.42 0.43
CA LEU A 85 10.42 -0.27 1.32
C LEU A 85 9.12 0.47 1.67
N ILE A 86 9.09 1.15 2.83
CA ILE A 86 7.90 1.86 3.31
C ILE A 86 7.51 3.03 2.41
N GLU A 87 8.48 3.65 1.74
CA GLU A 87 8.27 4.70 0.76
C GLU A 87 7.47 4.21 -0.46
N TYR A 88 7.56 2.93 -0.81
CA TYR A 88 6.77 2.35 -1.91
C TYR A 88 5.27 2.30 -1.59
N ALA A 89 4.88 2.46 -0.32
CA ALA A 89 3.47 2.60 0.03
C ALA A 89 2.86 3.91 -0.50
N ILE A 90 3.67 4.96 -0.72
CA ILE A 90 3.17 6.31 -1.05
C ILE A 90 3.80 6.93 -2.29
N ASP A 91 4.70 6.23 -3.00
CA ASP A 91 5.42 6.79 -4.14
C ASP A 91 4.59 6.92 -5.43
N GLY A 92 3.31 6.55 -5.41
CA GLY A 92 2.40 6.56 -6.56
C GLY A 92 2.67 5.48 -7.63
N THR A 93 3.74 4.68 -7.49
CA THR A 93 4.14 3.64 -8.45
C THR A 93 3.57 2.28 -8.08
N PRO A 94 3.38 1.32 -9.02
CA PRO A 94 2.86 -0.05 -8.77
C PRO A 94 3.56 -0.87 -7.66
N ARG A 95 4.69 -0.39 -7.13
CA ARG A 95 5.39 -0.99 -5.99
C ARG A 95 4.55 -0.89 -4.72
N TRP A 96 4.90 -1.70 -3.73
CA TRP A 96 4.23 -1.76 -2.44
C TRP A 96 5.26 -1.93 -1.33
N TRP A 97 4.90 -1.46 -0.14
CA TRP A 97 5.54 -1.83 1.11
C TRP A 97 4.99 -3.16 1.61
N GLN A 98 5.83 -3.96 2.27
CA GLN A 98 5.45 -5.26 2.80
C GLN A 98 5.95 -5.46 4.23
N SER A 99 5.05 -5.95 5.10
CA SER A 99 5.39 -6.32 6.46
C SER A 99 6.32 -7.53 6.50
N PRO A 100 7.09 -7.72 7.59
CA PRO A 100 7.77 -8.98 7.85
C PRO A 100 6.79 -10.16 7.89
N SER A 101 7.31 -11.35 7.67
CA SER A 101 6.54 -12.59 7.79
C SER A 101 6.28 -12.98 9.25
N LEU A 102 5.18 -13.70 9.51
CA LEU A 102 4.92 -14.30 10.83
C LEU A 102 5.92 -15.40 11.18
N HIS A 103 6.62 -15.95 10.18
CA HIS A 103 7.66 -16.94 10.40
C HIS A 103 8.83 -16.37 11.20
N GLU A 104 9.15 -15.08 11.01
CA GLU A 104 10.20 -14.39 11.76
C GLU A 104 9.86 -14.14 13.24
N GLY A 105 8.59 -14.21 13.60
CA GLY A 105 8.16 -14.17 15.00
C GLY A 105 6.76 -13.61 15.21
N LYS A 106 6.18 -13.96 16.37
CA LYS A 106 4.83 -13.50 16.76
C LYS A 106 4.72 -11.99 16.95
N HIS A 107 5.82 -11.29 17.20
CA HIS A 107 5.82 -9.82 17.31
C HIS A 107 5.39 -9.13 16.01
N ASN A 108 5.50 -9.82 14.87
CA ASN A 108 5.04 -9.31 13.57
C ASN A 108 3.52 -9.45 13.36
N GLU A 109 2.77 -9.99 14.34
CA GLU A 109 1.31 -10.04 14.31
C GLU A 109 0.68 -8.63 14.27
N TYR A 110 1.39 -7.64 14.81
CA TYR A 110 0.99 -6.24 14.79
C TYR A 110 2.13 -5.38 14.24
N ILE A 111 1.81 -4.53 13.27
CA ILE A 111 2.73 -3.54 12.70
C ILE A 111 2.05 -2.18 12.74
N THR A 112 2.79 -1.15 13.14
CA THR A 112 2.31 0.23 13.14
C THR A 112 2.97 0.99 12.01
N ILE A 113 2.17 1.74 11.25
CA ILE A 113 2.64 2.67 10.22
C ILE A 113 2.30 4.07 10.70
N TRP A 114 3.32 4.93 10.80
CA TRP A 114 3.16 6.35 11.10
C TRP A 114 3.29 7.16 9.83
N MET A 115 2.38 8.11 9.64
CA MET A 115 2.38 9.02 8.49
C MET A 115 2.12 10.43 8.97
N ASP A 116 3.08 11.32 8.75
CA ASP A 116 2.95 12.75 8.99
C ASP A 116 2.59 13.45 7.66
N LEU A 117 1.36 13.94 7.59
CA LEU A 117 0.82 14.64 6.42
C LEU A 117 1.28 16.10 6.34
N GLY A 118 1.96 16.63 7.36
CA GLY A 118 2.55 17.97 7.36
C GLY A 118 1.56 19.14 7.28
N GLN A 119 0.26 18.90 7.48
CA GLN A 119 -0.75 19.96 7.43
C GLN A 119 -0.75 20.77 8.71
N TYR A 120 -0.23 22.01 8.64
CA TYR A 120 -0.34 23.00 9.70
C TYR A 120 -1.72 23.67 9.62
N LEU A 121 -2.55 23.49 10.64
CA LEU A 121 -3.75 24.28 10.84
C LEU A 121 -3.34 25.58 11.54
N GLY A 122 -2.93 26.57 10.74
CA GLY A 122 -2.65 27.94 11.18
C GLY A 122 -3.73 28.89 10.69
#